data_AF-A0A1M4Y2C2-F1
#
_entry.id   AF-A0A1M4Y2C2-F1
#
_cell.length_a   1.000
_cell.length_b   1.000
_cell.length_c   1.000
_cell.angle_alpha   90.00
_cell.angle_beta   90.00
_cell.angle_gamma   90.00
#
_symmetry.space_group_name_H-M   'P 1'
#
loop_
_entity.id
_entity.type
_entity.pdbx_description
1 polymer ?
#
loop_
_entity_poly.entity_id
_entity_poly.type
_entity_poly.pdbx_seq_one_letter_code
_entity_poly.pdbx_strand_id
1 'polypeptide(L)'
;MLAFADQSGCLHPNDPVKRPVLLTLCMDERDVGDLTRRIHNIKERIFGPEDENNPREIKSVNLLNPKSLTVRTNNKQLTDEVLNAIAGYNVAVFAAVMERPNNPLPIESSNVLPNRYRFLLERISHEAERRKDLALLVFDEESKDKIMWKAINNYLFKHNIGKTLHILEMPLFVKSIITPGVQVADLMAGVVRHFYELDLDKHPPNNGFEKWIAELYSIINQLTYNYLNERNTKNFGIFLMPRNNY
;
A
#
# COMPACT_ATOMS: atom_id res chain seq x y z
N MET A 1 -10.52 -12.92 -2.99
CA MET A 1 -9.18 -12.27 -2.92
C MET A 1 -9.24 -11.11 -1.94
N LEU A 2 -8.22 -10.89 -1.11
CA LEU A 2 -8.13 -9.70 -0.25
C LEU A 2 -7.23 -8.63 -0.87
N ALA A 3 -7.64 -7.38 -0.78
CA ALA A 3 -6.87 -6.21 -1.18
C ALA A 3 -6.61 -5.32 0.04
N PHE A 4 -5.46 -5.49 0.66
CA PHE A 4 -5.02 -4.67 1.79
C PHE A 4 -4.53 -3.33 1.26
N ALA A 5 -5.09 -2.23 1.73
CA ALA A 5 -4.74 -0.89 1.26
C ALA A 5 -4.29 -0.01 2.42
N ASP A 6 -3.25 0.76 2.19
CA ASP A 6 -2.74 1.74 3.16
C ASP A 6 -2.07 2.93 2.46
N GLN A 7 -1.87 4.00 3.22
CA GLN A 7 -1.32 5.27 2.74
C GLN A 7 -0.07 5.67 3.51
N SER A 8 0.98 6.10 2.80
CA SER A 8 2.17 6.70 3.40
C SER A 8 2.24 8.20 3.09
N GLY A 9 2.13 9.02 4.15
CA GLY A 9 2.04 10.49 4.08
C GLY A 9 0.63 10.99 3.72
N CYS A 10 0.30 12.24 4.03
CA CYS A 10 -1.01 12.82 3.71
C CYS A 10 -0.95 13.76 2.52
N LEU A 11 -2.03 13.78 1.72
CA LEU A 11 -2.18 14.68 0.58
C LEU A 11 -2.62 16.08 1.06
N HIS A 12 -1.75 16.74 1.83
CA HIS A 12 -2.01 18.05 2.43
C HIS A 12 -0.78 18.96 2.32
N PRO A 13 -0.92 20.28 2.11
CA PRO A 13 0.22 21.18 1.91
C PRO A 13 1.23 21.21 3.06
N ASN A 14 0.73 21.03 4.28
CA ASN A 14 1.54 21.07 5.50
C ASN A 14 2.14 19.70 5.86
N ASP A 15 1.85 18.64 5.10
CA ASP A 15 2.46 17.34 5.36
C ASP A 15 3.96 17.40 5.01
N PRO A 16 4.87 16.85 5.84
CA PRO A 16 6.30 16.82 5.51
C PRO A 16 6.62 15.96 4.29
N VAL A 17 5.77 14.98 3.96
CA VAL A 17 5.94 14.06 2.83
C VAL A 17 5.69 14.79 1.51
N LYS A 18 6.69 14.78 0.64
CA LYS A 18 6.66 15.37 -0.71
C LYS A 18 5.99 14.45 -1.73
N ARG A 19 6.05 13.13 -1.51
CA ARG A 19 5.45 12.12 -2.40
C ARG A 19 4.50 11.19 -1.65
N PRO A 20 3.27 11.64 -1.29
CA PRO A 20 2.29 10.77 -0.66
C PRO A 20 1.97 9.57 -1.56
N VAL A 21 1.82 8.39 -0.97
CA VAL A 21 1.55 7.14 -1.71
C VAL A 21 0.31 6.46 -1.15
N LEU A 22 -0.61 6.09 -2.03
CA LEU A 22 -1.70 5.15 -1.74
C LEU A 22 -1.35 3.82 -2.40
N LEU A 23 -1.27 2.73 -1.63
CA LEU A 23 -0.83 1.42 -2.13
C LEU A 23 -1.85 0.34 -1.75
N THR A 24 -1.94 -0.69 -2.59
CA THR A 24 -2.64 -1.94 -2.26
C THR A 24 -1.78 -3.17 -2.52
N LEU A 25 -1.90 -4.15 -1.62
CA LEU A 25 -1.41 -5.51 -1.74
C LEU A 25 -2.62 -6.44 -1.95
N CYS A 26 -2.70 -7.03 -3.15
CA CYS A 26 -3.68 -8.03 -3.52
C CYS A 26 -3.12 -9.44 -3.27
N MET A 27 -3.82 -10.24 -2.49
CA MET A 27 -3.42 -11.63 -2.21
C MET A 27 -4.62 -12.57 -2.09
N ASP A 28 -4.37 -13.85 -2.33
CA ASP A 28 -5.37 -14.89 -2.11
C ASP A 28 -5.69 -15.02 -0.61
N GLU A 29 -6.96 -15.15 -0.26
CA GLU A 29 -7.39 -15.27 1.13
C GLU A 29 -6.82 -16.52 1.82
N ARG A 30 -6.53 -17.58 1.04
CA ARG A 30 -5.93 -18.83 1.52
C ARG A 30 -4.50 -18.65 2.02
N ASP A 31 -3.78 -17.66 1.48
CA ASP A 31 -2.37 -17.39 1.81
C ASP A 31 -2.22 -16.50 3.05
N VAL A 32 -3.28 -15.81 3.47
CA VAL A 32 -3.25 -14.82 4.56
C VAL A 32 -2.85 -15.45 5.90
N GLY A 33 -3.36 -16.65 6.17
CA GLY A 33 -3.05 -17.39 7.39
C GLY A 33 -1.59 -17.80 7.48
N ASP A 34 -0.99 -18.24 6.36
CA ASP A 34 0.43 -18.61 6.32
C ASP A 34 1.33 -17.36 6.40
N LEU A 35 0.99 -16.29 5.68
CA LEU A 35 1.70 -15.02 5.76
C LEU A 35 1.72 -14.47 7.19
N THR A 36 0.57 -14.50 7.87
CA THR A 36 0.43 -14.06 9.27
C THR A 36 1.36 -14.85 10.19
N ARG A 37 1.34 -16.18 10.08
CA ARG A 37 2.21 -17.07 10.86
C ARG A 37 3.69 -16.78 10.59
N ARG A 38 4.05 -16.59 9.31
CA ARG A 38 5.43 -16.33 8.91
C ARG A 38 5.94 -15.00 9.43
N ILE A 39 5.13 -13.94 9.38
CA ILE A 39 5.47 -12.62 9.95
C ILE A 39 5.63 -12.72 11.47
N HIS A 40 4.73 -13.42 12.16
CA HIS A 40 4.85 -13.65 13.60
C HIS A 40 6.17 -14.35 13.96
N ASN A 41 6.50 -15.44 13.27
CA ASN A 41 7.75 -16.18 13.49
C ASN A 41 9.00 -15.32 13.21
N ILE A 42 8.95 -14.42 12.23
CA ILE A 42 10.03 -13.46 11.98
C ILE A 42 10.17 -12.49 13.16
N LYS A 43 9.07 -11.92 13.64
CA LYS A 43 9.07 -11.00 14.80
C LYS A 43 9.64 -11.69 16.05
N GLU A 44 9.15 -12.87 16.37
CA GLU A 44 9.60 -13.64 17.54
C GLU A 44 11.09 -13.99 17.46
N ARG A 45 11.58 -14.41 16.30
CA ARG A 45 13.00 -14.74 16.16
C ARG A 45 13.91 -13.52 16.31
N ILE A 46 13.49 -12.34 15.85
CA ILE A 46 14.32 -11.13 15.87
C ILE A 46 14.27 -10.43 17.23
N PHE A 47 13.12 -10.39 17.88
CA PHE A 47 12.88 -9.58 19.08
C PHE A 47 12.51 -10.39 20.32
N GLY A 48 12.46 -11.72 20.20
CA GLY A 48 11.93 -12.60 21.25
C GLY A 48 10.40 -12.60 21.30
N PRO A 49 9.83 -13.40 22.23
CA PRO A 49 8.39 -13.53 22.43
C PRO A 49 7.70 -12.17 22.49
N GLU A 50 6.52 -12.10 21.89
CA GLU A 50 5.69 -10.90 21.87
C GLU A 50 4.91 -10.78 23.19
N ASP A 51 4.73 -9.55 23.68
CA ASP A 51 3.83 -9.27 24.80
C ASP A 51 2.40 -9.22 24.27
N GLU A 52 1.54 -10.13 24.72
CA GLU A 52 0.13 -10.20 24.31
C GLU A 52 -0.65 -8.90 24.58
N ASN A 53 -0.23 -8.11 25.58
CA ASN A 53 -0.85 -6.84 25.90
C ASN A 53 -0.30 -5.67 25.07
N ASN A 54 0.84 -5.87 24.43
CA ASN A 54 1.51 -4.85 23.61
C ASN A 54 2.16 -5.48 22.36
N PRO A 55 1.34 -6.00 21.43
CA PRO A 55 1.84 -6.61 20.22
C PRO A 55 2.69 -5.64 19.41
N ARG A 56 3.82 -6.12 18.88
CA ARG A 56 4.76 -5.32 18.10
C ARG A 56 4.18 -5.04 16.73
N GLU A 57 3.75 -3.81 16.55
CA GLU A 57 3.29 -3.33 15.25
C GLU A 57 4.47 -3.04 14.30
N ILE A 58 4.35 -3.52 13.06
CA ILE A 58 5.20 -3.06 11.95
C ILE A 58 4.62 -1.74 11.46
N LYS A 59 5.39 -0.65 11.64
CA LYS A 59 5.09 0.67 11.09
C LYS A 59 6.25 1.17 10.24
N SER A 60 5.97 1.53 8.99
CA SER A 60 6.96 1.98 8.01
C SER A 60 7.81 3.15 8.52
N VAL A 61 7.18 4.14 9.17
CA VAL A 61 7.85 5.31 9.77
C VAL A 61 8.90 4.94 10.84
N ASN A 62 8.72 3.82 11.54
CA ASN A 62 9.64 3.35 12.58
C ASN A 62 10.78 2.49 12.00
N LEU A 63 10.51 1.80 10.88
CA LEU A 63 11.44 0.86 10.27
C LEU A 63 12.31 1.50 9.18
N LEU A 64 11.76 2.40 8.36
CA LEU A 64 12.43 2.98 7.21
C LEU A 64 13.12 4.30 7.56
N ASN A 65 14.23 4.22 8.28
CA ASN A 65 15.07 5.38 8.59
C ASN A 65 16.56 5.00 8.62
N PRO A 66 17.47 5.97 8.46
CA PRO A 66 18.91 5.68 8.45
C PRO A 66 19.44 4.99 9.71
N LYS A 67 18.81 5.19 10.87
CA LYS A 67 19.22 4.52 12.12
C LYS A 67 18.98 3.01 12.08
N SER A 68 18.08 2.51 11.23
CA SER A 68 17.89 1.07 11.02
C SER A 68 19.10 0.38 10.43
N LEU A 69 19.99 1.11 9.76
CA LEU A 69 21.24 0.55 9.23
C LEU A 69 22.39 0.51 10.25
N THR A 70 22.32 1.30 11.32
CA THR A 70 23.47 1.52 12.22
C THR A 70 23.20 1.16 13.67
N VAL A 71 22.01 1.50 14.19
CA VAL A 71 21.67 1.35 15.61
C VAL A 71 20.53 0.35 15.81
N ARG A 72 19.51 0.41 14.94
CA ARG A 72 18.31 -0.42 15.00
C ARG A 72 18.34 -1.50 13.93
N THR A 73 19.43 -2.26 13.87
CA THR A 73 19.69 -3.27 12.83
C THR A 73 18.59 -4.35 12.76
N ASN A 74 17.95 -4.67 13.89
CA ASN A 74 16.78 -5.54 13.92
C ASN A 74 15.60 -5.00 13.09
N ASN A 75 15.43 -3.67 12.98
CA ASN A 75 14.40 -3.08 12.13
C ASN A 75 14.68 -3.30 10.64
N LYS A 76 15.96 -3.19 10.24
CA LYS A 76 16.39 -3.53 8.89
C LYS A 76 16.12 -5.01 8.60
N GLN A 77 16.58 -5.87 9.50
CA GLN A 77 16.38 -7.32 9.37
C GLN A 77 14.89 -7.68 9.26
N LEU A 78 14.03 -7.13 10.14
CA LEU A 78 12.59 -7.35 10.07
C LEU A 78 12.01 -6.95 8.72
N THR A 79 12.37 -5.76 8.24
CA THR A 79 11.90 -5.23 6.96
C THR A 79 12.30 -6.13 5.79
N ASP A 80 13.58 -6.51 5.73
CA ASP A 80 14.11 -7.37 4.68
C ASP A 80 13.42 -8.73 4.69
N GLU A 81 13.28 -9.35 5.86
CA GLU A 81 12.70 -10.68 5.97
C GLU A 81 11.20 -10.71 5.69
N VAL A 82 10.46 -9.67 6.08
CA VAL A 82 9.02 -9.53 5.75
C VAL A 82 8.82 -9.32 4.25
N LEU A 83 9.59 -8.43 3.61
CA LEU A 83 9.47 -8.19 2.17
C LEU A 83 9.97 -9.37 1.32
N ASN A 84 10.96 -10.13 1.79
CA ASN A 84 11.34 -11.38 1.12
C ASN A 84 10.30 -12.48 1.34
N ALA A 85 9.63 -12.53 2.49
CA ALA A 85 8.58 -13.50 2.75
C ALA A 85 7.39 -13.31 1.81
N ILE A 86 6.92 -12.06 1.63
CA ILE A 86 5.78 -11.76 0.74
C ILE A 86 6.08 -12.06 -0.73
N ALA A 87 7.34 -11.93 -1.17
CA ALA A 87 7.76 -12.25 -2.53
C ALA A 87 7.60 -13.74 -2.90
N GLY A 88 7.45 -14.63 -1.90
CA GLY A 88 7.18 -16.05 -2.10
C GLY A 88 5.72 -16.40 -2.39
N TYR A 89 4.81 -15.43 -2.33
CA TYR A 89 3.36 -15.64 -2.54
C TYR A 89 2.92 -15.10 -3.90
N ASN A 90 1.79 -15.62 -4.40
CA ASN A 90 1.16 -15.09 -5.60
C ASN A 90 0.39 -13.81 -5.27
N VAL A 91 1.11 -12.69 -5.21
CA VAL A 91 0.58 -11.36 -4.87
C VAL A 91 0.71 -10.39 -6.03
N ALA A 92 -0.10 -9.34 -5.99
CA ALA A 92 0.05 -8.19 -6.87
C ALA A 92 0.06 -6.90 -6.04
N VAL A 93 0.95 -5.98 -6.38
CA VAL A 93 1.06 -4.67 -5.71
C VAL A 93 0.74 -3.56 -6.71
N PHE A 94 -0.09 -2.60 -6.30
CA PHE A 94 -0.40 -1.41 -7.09
C PHE A 94 -0.30 -0.16 -6.23
N ALA A 95 0.16 0.95 -6.80
CA ALA A 95 0.34 2.18 -6.06
C ALA A 95 0.06 3.43 -6.90
N ALA A 96 -0.57 4.42 -6.30
CA ALA A 96 -0.64 5.79 -6.80
C ALA A 96 0.36 6.65 -6.03
N VAL A 97 1.35 7.18 -6.74
CA VAL A 97 2.34 8.11 -6.20
C VAL A 97 1.93 9.52 -6.58
N MET A 98 1.68 10.35 -5.57
CA MET A 98 1.20 11.71 -5.75
C MET A 98 2.33 12.70 -5.41
N GLU A 99 2.13 13.97 -5.73
CA GLU A 99 2.97 15.05 -5.24
C GLU A 99 2.22 15.84 -4.20
N ARG A 100 2.91 16.26 -3.14
CA ARG A 100 2.31 17.12 -2.12
C ARG A 100 1.69 18.37 -2.78
N PRO A 101 0.40 18.66 -2.52
CA PRO A 101 -0.25 19.79 -3.14
C PRO A 101 0.27 21.10 -2.53
N ASN A 102 0.37 22.15 -3.34
CA ASN A 102 0.78 23.48 -2.86
C ASN A 102 -0.35 24.16 -2.06
N ASN A 103 -1.60 23.86 -2.39
CA ASN A 103 -2.80 24.42 -1.77
C ASN A 103 -3.68 23.28 -1.23
N PRO A 104 -4.51 23.52 -0.20
CA PRO A 104 -5.44 22.51 0.29
C PRO A 104 -6.32 21.99 -0.85
N LEU A 105 -6.50 20.68 -0.91
CA LEU A 105 -7.42 20.08 -1.86
C LEU A 105 -8.87 20.44 -1.50
N PRO A 106 -9.79 20.42 -2.48
CA PRO A 106 -11.21 20.55 -2.19
C PRO A 106 -11.64 19.57 -1.11
N ILE A 107 -12.54 20.02 -0.24
CA ILE A 107 -13.10 19.16 0.81
C ILE A 107 -13.73 17.96 0.14
N GLU A 108 -13.29 16.77 0.54
CA GLU A 108 -13.82 15.54 -0.01
C GLU A 108 -15.31 15.43 0.32
N SER A 109 -16.06 14.91 -0.65
CA SER A 109 -17.49 14.67 -0.48
C SER A 109 -17.77 13.21 -0.73
N SER A 110 -18.80 12.69 -0.08
CA SER A 110 -19.18 11.29 -0.28
C SER A 110 -19.77 10.99 -1.66
N ASN A 111 -19.98 12.01 -2.50
CA ASN A 111 -20.59 11.85 -3.83
C ASN A 111 -19.55 11.69 -4.94
N VAL A 112 -18.30 12.07 -4.68
CA VAL A 112 -17.23 12.03 -5.67
C VAL A 112 -16.06 11.27 -5.07
N LEU A 113 -15.79 10.08 -5.61
CA LEU A 113 -14.59 9.32 -5.27
C LEU A 113 -13.35 9.99 -5.90
N PRO A 114 -12.31 10.36 -5.14
CA PRO A 114 -11.10 10.93 -5.71
C PRO A 114 -10.39 9.96 -6.66
N ASN A 115 -9.65 10.50 -7.62
CA ASN A 115 -9.04 9.72 -8.70
C ASN A 115 -7.99 8.73 -8.20
N ARG A 116 -7.26 9.05 -7.12
CA ARG A 116 -6.32 8.11 -6.48
C ARG A 116 -6.97 6.80 -6.06
N TYR A 117 -8.19 6.86 -5.54
CA TYR A 117 -8.95 5.67 -5.17
C TYR A 117 -9.56 5.00 -6.40
N ARG A 118 -10.09 5.76 -7.37
CA ARG A 118 -10.57 5.17 -8.64
C ARG A 118 -9.48 4.36 -9.33
N PHE A 119 -8.28 4.93 -9.44
CA PHE A 119 -7.10 4.23 -9.95
C PHE A 119 -6.89 2.90 -9.20
N LEU A 120 -6.85 2.94 -7.87
CA LEU A 120 -6.60 1.76 -7.06
C LEU A 120 -7.67 0.68 -7.28
N LEU A 121 -8.96 1.07 -7.25
CA LEU A 121 -10.09 0.16 -7.46
C LEU A 121 -10.06 -0.48 -8.87
N GLU A 122 -9.70 0.26 -9.91
CA GLU A 122 -9.54 -0.30 -11.25
C GLU A 122 -8.43 -1.36 -11.32
N ARG A 123 -7.31 -1.15 -10.61
CA ARG A 123 -6.21 -2.13 -10.57
C ARG A 123 -6.59 -3.37 -9.77
N ILE A 124 -7.24 -3.19 -8.63
CA ILE A 124 -7.77 -4.29 -7.80
C ILE A 124 -8.79 -5.11 -8.59
N SER A 125 -9.73 -4.46 -9.27
CA SER A 125 -10.75 -5.13 -10.08
C SER A 125 -10.13 -5.94 -11.22
N HIS A 126 -9.16 -5.36 -11.93
CA HIS A 126 -8.47 -6.08 -13.00
C HIS A 126 -7.73 -7.32 -12.48
N GLU A 127 -7.11 -7.21 -11.31
CA GLU A 127 -6.45 -8.36 -10.69
C GLU A 127 -7.44 -9.44 -10.22
N ALA A 128 -8.57 -9.03 -9.65
CA ALA A 128 -9.64 -9.94 -9.26
C ALA A 128 -10.21 -10.68 -10.47
N GLU A 129 -10.47 -9.96 -11.57
CA GLU A 129 -10.92 -10.54 -12.84
C GLU A 129 -9.90 -11.56 -13.38
N ARG A 130 -8.60 -11.22 -13.39
CA ARG A 130 -7.52 -12.13 -13.82
C ARG A 130 -7.50 -13.42 -12.99
N ARG A 131 -7.81 -13.34 -11.71
CA ARG A 131 -7.91 -14.47 -10.78
C ARG A 131 -9.27 -15.19 -10.82
N LYS A 132 -10.24 -14.68 -11.58
CA LYS A 132 -11.64 -15.15 -11.62
C LYS A 132 -12.29 -15.13 -10.23
N ASP A 133 -12.06 -14.04 -9.51
CA ASP A 133 -12.43 -13.87 -8.11
C ASP A 133 -13.10 -12.49 -7.89
N LEU A 134 -13.64 -12.27 -6.69
CA LEU A 134 -14.05 -10.97 -6.19
C LEU A 134 -13.00 -10.46 -5.18
N ALA A 135 -12.69 -9.17 -5.25
CA ALA A 135 -11.83 -8.53 -4.26
C ALA A 135 -12.64 -8.02 -3.07
N LEU A 136 -12.15 -8.31 -1.86
CA LEU A 136 -12.58 -7.67 -0.63
C LEU A 136 -11.54 -6.64 -0.20
N LEU A 137 -11.95 -5.39 -0.11
CA LEU A 137 -11.07 -4.31 0.33
C LEU A 137 -10.86 -4.38 1.84
N VAL A 138 -9.61 -4.24 2.29
CA VAL A 138 -9.24 -4.23 3.71
C VAL A 138 -8.41 -2.99 3.99
N PHE A 139 -8.90 -2.10 4.87
CA PHE A 139 -8.25 -0.84 5.24
C PHE A 139 -7.92 -0.82 6.73
N ASP A 140 -6.86 -0.08 7.10
CA ASP A 140 -6.66 0.29 8.50
C ASP A 140 -7.81 1.18 9.00
N GLU A 141 -8.22 0.99 10.25
CA GLU A 141 -9.29 1.76 10.86
C GLU A 141 -8.79 3.12 11.34
N GLU A 142 -8.81 4.12 10.45
CA GLU A 142 -8.65 5.52 10.85
C GLU A 142 -10.01 6.21 11.06
N SER A 143 -10.22 6.78 12.25
CA SER A 143 -11.48 7.43 12.67
C SER A 143 -11.92 8.62 11.80
N LYS A 144 -11.05 9.10 10.90
CA LYS A 144 -11.23 10.30 10.07
C LYS A 144 -11.83 10.04 8.69
N ASP A 145 -11.84 8.79 8.21
CA ASP A 145 -12.14 8.49 6.81
C ASP A 145 -13.57 7.99 6.56
N LYS A 146 -14.52 8.44 7.39
CA LYS A 146 -15.94 8.24 7.09
C LYS A 146 -16.21 8.75 5.70
N ILE A 147 -16.14 10.05 5.39
CA ILE A 147 -16.52 10.59 4.06
C ILE A 147 -15.97 9.79 2.86
N MET A 148 -14.69 9.39 2.92
CA MET A 148 -14.05 8.54 1.90
C MET A 148 -14.77 7.20 1.71
N TRP A 149 -15.13 6.52 2.80
CA TRP A 149 -15.89 5.26 2.80
C TRP A 149 -17.17 5.34 1.99
N LYS A 150 -17.95 6.40 2.20
CA LYS A 150 -19.25 6.56 1.51
C LYS A 150 -19.03 7.00 0.09
N ALA A 151 -17.91 7.65 -0.22
CA ALA A 151 -17.50 7.86 -1.61
C ALA A 151 -17.19 6.51 -2.30
N ILE A 152 -16.44 5.61 -1.66
CA ILE A 152 -16.14 4.26 -2.19
C ILE A 152 -17.43 3.46 -2.36
N ASN A 153 -18.25 3.35 -1.31
CA ASN A 153 -19.52 2.61 -1.36
C ASN A 153 -20.50 3.21 -2.37
N ASN A 154 -20.64 4.53 -2.44
CA ASN A 154 -21.48 5.16 -3.45
C ASN A 154 -20.94 4.90 -4.86
N TYR A 155 -19.62 4.91 -5.05
CA TYR A 155 -19.02 4.63 -6.34
C TYR A 155 -19.33 3.20 -6.78
N LEU A 156 -19.01 2.20 -5.95
CA LEU A 156 -19.27 0.78 -6.24
C LEU A 156 -20.77 0.51 -6.46
N PHE A 157 -21.65 1.08 -5.62
CA PHE A 157 -23.08 0.76 -5.65
C PHE A 157 -23.92 1.60 -6.63
N LYS A 158 -23.51 2.84 -6.95
CA LYS A 158 -24.34 3.78 -7.73
C LYS A 158 -23.74 4.14 -9.08
N HIS A 159 -22.41 4.18 -9.20
CA HIS A 159 -21.76 4.61 -10.43
C HIS A 159 -21.72 3.47 -11.45
N ASN A 160 -22.03 3.75 -12.72
CA ASN A 160 -22.10 2.72 -13.77
C ASN A 160 -20.79 1.93 -13.91
N ILE A 161 -19.63 2.61 -13.85
CA ILE A 161 -18.31 1.96 -13.89
C ILE A 161 -18.02 1.22 -12.57
N GLY A 162 -18.48 1.74 -11.43
CA GLY A 162 -18.19 1.10 -10.14
C GLY A 162 -18.87 -0.26 -10.02
N LYS A 163 -20.10 -0.38 -10.55
CA LYS A 163 -20.88 -1.62 -10.57
C LYS A 163 -20.28 -2.73 -11.45
N THR A 164 -19.40 -2.38 -12.38
CA THR A 164 -18.73 -3.37 -13.24
C THR A 164 -17.42 -3.86 -12.64
N LEU A 165 -17.00 -3.30 -11.49
CA LEU A 165 -15.76 -3.73 -10.84
C LEU A 165 -15.97 -5.07 -10.12
N HIS A 166 -14.94 -5.90 -10.17
CA HIS A 166 -14.87 -7.20 -9.49
C HIS A 166 -14.51 -7.02 -8.01
N ILE A 167 -15.28 -6.20 -7.31
CA ILE A 167 -15.02 -5.80 -5.92
C ILE A 167 -16.32 -5.96 -5.13
N LEU A 168 -16.24 -6.65 -4.00
CA LEU A 168 -17.36 -6.74 -3.06
C LEU A 168 -17.63 -5.37 -2.43
N GLU A 169 -18.89 -4.92 -2.46
CA GLU A 169 -19.30 -3.59 -1.99
C GLU A 169 -19.40 -3.49 -0.45
N MET A 170 -18.49 -4.17 0.26
CA MET A 170 -18.43 -4.24 1.71
C MET A 170 -16.96 -4.21 2.17
N PRO A 171 -16.30 -3.03 2.18
CA PRO A 171 -14.93 -2.93 2.69
C PRO A 171 -14.85 -3.31 4.16
N LEU A 172 -13.76 -3.96 4.56
CA LEU A 172 -13.44 -4.26 5.95
C LEU A 172 -12.50 -3.20 6.52
N PHE A 173 -12.79 -2.77 7.75
CA PHE A 173 -11.91 -1.92 8.55
C PHE A 173 -11.36 -2.74 9.69
N VAL A 174 -10.04 -2.75 9.80
CA VAL A 174 -9.33 -3.61 10.74
C VAL A 174 -8.32 -2.78 11.52
N LYS A 175 -7.95 -3.24 12.71
CA LYS A 175 -6.83 -2.65 13.44
C LYS A 175 -5.53 -3.15 12.82
N SER A 176 -4.70 -2.25 12.32
CA SER A 176 -3.36 -2.56 11.79
C SER A 176 -2.52 -3.36 12.77
N ILE A 177 -2.57 -3.06 14.07
CA ILE A 177 -1.77 -3.77 15.10
C ILE A 177 -1.94 -5.30 15.09
N ILE A 178 -3.12 -5.81 14.74
CA ILE A 178 -3.43 -7.25 14.67
C ILE A 178 -3.60 -7.78 13.23
N THR A 179 -3.41 -6.95 12.20
CA THR A 179 -3.62 -7.36 10.80
C THR A 179 -2.32 -7.27 9.99
N PRO A 180 -1.57 -8.37 9.87
CA PRO A 180 -0.29 -8.36 9.17
C PRO A 180 -0.37 -7.92 7.70
N GLY A 181 -1.45 -8.23 6.99
CA GLY A 181 -1.64 -7.77 5.59
C GLY A 181 -1.62 -6.25 5.46
N VAL A 182 -2.29 -5.54 6.38
CA VAL A 182 -2.27 -4.06 6.43
C VAL A 182 -0.88 -3.54 6.82
N GLN A 183 -0.21 -4.16 7.79
CA GLN A 183 1.16 -3.80 8.17
C GLN A 183 2.16 -3.95 7.01
N VAL A 184 1.99 -4.98 6.17
CA VAL A 184 2.82 -5.18 4.97
C VAL A 184 2.49 -4.10 3.93
N ALA A 185 1.21 -3.74 3.75
CA ALA A 185 0.82 -2.65 2.86
C ALA A 185 1.42 -1.31 3.32
N ASP A 186 1.38 -0.97 4.61
CA ASP A 186 2.07 0.20 5.19
C ASP A 186 3.57 0.20 4.84
N LEU A 187 4.24 -0.93 5.10
CA LEU A 187 5.67 -1.07 4.84
C LEU A 187 6.01 -0.85 3.37
N MET A 188 5.25 -1.46 2.47
CA MET A 188 5.42 -1.27 1.02
C MET A 188 5.13 0.18 0.60
N ALA A 189 4.07 0.80 1.12
CA ALA A 189 3.73 2.19 0.85
C ALA A 189 4.86 3.13 1.27
N GLY A 190 5.45 2.87 2.45
CA GLY A 190 6.62 3.58 2.95
C GLY A 190 7.87 3.42 2.07
N VAL A 191 8.14 2.22 1.56
CA VAL A 191 9.28 1.99 0.64
C VAL A 191 9.08 2.75 -0.66
N VAL A 192 7.89 2.64 -1.28
CA VAL A 192 7.56 3.35 -2.52
C VAL A 192 7.63 4.86 -2.31
N ARG A 193 7.11 5.38 -1.19
CA ARG A 193 7.25 6.79 -0.81
C ARG A 193 8.72 7.20 -0.77
N HIS A 194 9.54 6.51 0.03
CA HIS A 194 10.95 6.85 0.19
C HIS A 194 11.70 6.80 -1.15
N PHE A 195 11.42 5.83 -2.01
CA PHE A 195 12.05 5.71 -3.33
C PHE A 195 11.85 6.98 -4.18
N TYR A 196 10.61 7.47 -4.29
CA TYR A 196 10.31 8.67 -5.07
C TYR A 196 10.62 9.99 -4.34
N GLU A 197 10.62 10.02 -3.00
CA GLU A 197 11.04 11.21 -2.23
C GLU A 197 12.55 11.44 -2.30
N LEU A 198 13.32 10.36 -2.42
CA LEU A 198 14.77 10.39 -2.59
C LEU A 198 15.17 10.48 -4.07
N ASP A 199 14.21 10.67 -4.99
CA ASP A 199 14.44 10.79 -6.44
C ASP A 199 15.27 9.62 -7.04
N LEU A 200 15.14 8.42 -6.46
CA LEU A 200 15.85 7.20 -6.91
C LEU A 200 15.32 6.65 -8.24
N ASP A 201 14.22 7.20 -8.75
CA ASP A 201 13.76 7.01 -10.12
C ASP A 201 14.60 7.79 -11.15
N LYS A 202 15.39 8.76 -10.71
CA LYS A 202 16.16 9.68 -11.57
C LYS A 202 17.67 9.54 -11.42
N HIS A 203 18.14 9.03 -10.30
CA HIS A 203 19.57 8.84 -10.06
C HIS A 203 19.87 7.54 -9.30
N PRO A 204 21.08 6.98 -9.44
CA PRO A 204 21.49 5.82 -8.65
C PRO A 204 21.66 6.17 -7.16
N PRO A 205 21.55 5.20 -6.25
CA PRO A 205 21.78 5.41 -4.82
C PRO A 205 23.18 5.94 -4.49
N ASN A 206 23.26 6.95 -3.61
CA ASN A 206 24.52 7.59 -3.21
C ASN A 206 25.01 7.20 -1.82
N ASN A 207 24.17 6.60 -0.99
CA ASN A 207 24.52 6.18 0.37
C ASN A 207 23.85 4.84 0.74
N GLY A 208 24.20 4.28 1.90
CA GLY A 208 23.69 2.99 2.35
C GLY A 208 22.16 2.95 2.52
N PHE A 209 21.53 4.05 2.95
CA PHE A 209 20.10 4.11 3.13
C PHE A 209 19.35 4.13 1.80
N GLU A 210 19.80 4.96 0.85
CA GLU A 210 19.26 4.97 -0.51
C GLU A 210 19.43 3.61 -1.20
N LYS A 211 20.58 2.95 -1.01
CA LYS A 211 20.82 1.62 -1.59
C LYS A 211 19.82 0.61 -1.05
N TRP A 212 19.61 0.61 0.27
CA TRP A 212 18.64 -0.26 0.92
C TRP A 212 17.21 0.00 0.43
N ILE A 213 16.78 1.27 0.34
CA ILE A 213 15.46 1.61 -0.21
C ILE A 213 15.30 1.14 -1.67
N ALA A 214 16.33 1.31 -2.52
CA ALA A 214 16.29 0.84 -3.90
C ALA A 214 16.20 -0.69 -4.00
N GLU A 215 16.90 -1.42 -3.13
CA GLU A 215 16.82 -2.89 -3.04
C GLU A 215 15.40 -3.34 -2.64
N LEU A 216 14.82 -2.72 -1.61
CA LEU A 216 13.45 -3.03 -1.18
C LEU A 216 12.42 -2.67 -2.26
N TYR A 217 12.59 -1.53 -2.93
CA TYR A 217 11.71 -1.12 -4.03
C TYR A 217 11.78 -2.09 -5.20
N SER A 218 12.96 -2.63 -5.51
CA SER A 218 13.13 -3.64 -6.58
C SER A 218 12.25 -4.86 -6.33
N ILE A 219 12.16 -5.33 -5.08
CA ILE A 219 11.25 -6.43 -4.70
C ILE A 219 9.80 -6.04 -5.00
N ILE A 220 9.35 -4.87 -4.54
CA ILE A 220 7.98 -4.39 -4.77
C ILE A 220 7.68 -4.24 -6.27
N ASN A 221 8.63 -3.74 -7.05
CA ASN A 221 8.49 -3.55 -8.49
C ASN A 221 8.43 -4.88 -9.27
N GLN A 222 8.93 -5.98 -8.71
CA GLN A 222 8.73 -7.32 -9.27
C GLN A 222 7.33 -7.88 -8.98
N LEU A 223 6.67 -7.40 -7.93
CA LEU A 223 5.30 -7.77 -7.54
C LEU A 223 4.23 -6.89 -8.19
N THR A 224 4.63 -5.83 -8.92
CA THR A 224 3.72 -5.00 -9.71
C THR A 224 3.80 -5.37 -11.19
N TYR A 225 2.77 -5.01 -11.94
CA TYR A 225 2.78 -5.16 -13.39
C TYR A 225 1.93 -4.08 -14.07
N ASN A 226 2.27 -3.81 -15.33
CA ASN A 226 1.49 -2.94 -16.20
C ASN A 226 0.63 -3.80 -17.13
N TYR A 227 -0.53 -3.30 -17.54
CA TYR A 227 -1.40 -3.97 -18.50
C TYR A 227 -1.99 -2.99 -19.49
N LEU A 228 -2.54 -3.49 -20.59
CA LEU A 228 -3.29 -2.70 -21.56
C LEU A 228 -4.78 -2.87 -21.27
N ASN A 229 -5.52 -1.77 -21.25
CA ASN A 229 -6.98 -1.85 -21.19
C ASN A 229 -7.57 -2.21 -22.56
N GLU A 230 -8.89 -2.42 -22.63
CA GLU A 230 -9.61 -2.74 -23.88
C GLU A 230 -9.41 -1.72 -25.01
N ARG A 231 -9.02 -0.48 -24.67
CA ARG A 231 -8.75 0.61 -25.61
C ARG A 231 -7.27 0.72 -25.97
N ASN A 232 -6.47 -0.32 -25.67
CA ASN A 232 -5.04 -0.38 -25.91
C ASN A 232 -4.24 0.74 -25.20
N THR A 233 -4.80 1.32 -24.13
CA THR A 233 -4.12 2.30 -23.30
C THR A 233 -3.38 1.60 -22.17
N LYS A 234 -2.13 2.00 -21.93
CA LYS A 234 -1.30 1.43 -20.88
C LYS A 234 -1.75 1.89 -19.50
N ASN A 235 -2.12 0.91 -18.69
CA ASN A 235 -2.42 1.04 -17.27
C ASN A 235 -1.18 0.64 -16.46
N PHE A 236 -0.66 1.59 -15.69
CA PHE A 236 0.50 1.37 -14.85
C PHE A 236 0.12 0.72 -13.52
N GLY A 237 0.98 -0.17 -13.02
CA GLY A 237 0.83 -0.78 -11.70
C GLY A 237 1.26 0.17 -10.58
N ILE A 238 2.41 0.80 -10.73
CA ILE A 238 2.83 1.98 -9.97
C ILE A 238 2.66 3.21 -10.86
N PHE A 239 1.73 4.09 -10.51
CA PHE A 239 1.34 5.24 -11.30
C PHE A 239 1.74 6.55 -10.63
N LEU A 240 2.58 7.34 -11.30
CA LEU A 240 2.87 8.70 -10.91
C LEU A 240 1.69 9.59 -11.34
N MET A 241 0.84 9.92 -10.38
CA MET A 241 -0.39 10.66 -10.61
C MET A 241 -0.08 12.14 -10.89
N PRO A 242 -0.48 12.69 -12.06
CA PRO A 242 -0.31 14.10 -12.35
C PRO A 242 -1.12 14.97 -11.38
N ARG A 243 -0.61 16.18 -11.06
CA ARG A 243 -1.27 17.15 -10.16
C ARG A 243 -2.73 17.45 -10.50
N ASN A 244 -3.06 17.49 -11.79
CA ASN A 244 -4.42 17.79 -12.26
C ASN A 244 -5.41 16.63 -12.01
N ASN A 245 -4.91 15.46 -11.60
CA ASN A 245 -5.66 14.23 -11.44
C ASN A 245 -5.75 13.78 -9.98
N TYR A 246 -5.44 14.62 -9.00
CA TYR A 246 -5.64 14.28 -7.58
C TYR A 246 -7.11 13.98 -7.25
#